data_AF-A0A4Y2ENG9-F1
#
_entry.id   AF-A0A4Y2ENG9-F1
#
_cell.length_a   1.000
_cell.length_b   1.000
_cell.length_c   1.000
_cell.angle_alpha   90.00
_cell.angle_beta   90.00
_cell.angle_gamma   90.00
#
_symmetry.space_group_name_H-M   'P 1'
#
loop_
_entity.id
_entity.type
_entity.pdbx_description
1 polymer ?
#
loop_
_entity_poly.entity_id
_entity_poly.type
_entity_poly.pdbx_seq_one_letter_code
_entity_poly.pdbx_strand_id
1 'polypeptide(L)'
;MTVDALLATNKEKRGCLDSGCTRHLSSDEFIFVTLGGTKVSEMNLANNGTTKVKGCGKAVIKAEVNNNIQTVALNDVLFVPELRTNLLSVI
;
A
#
# COMPACT_ATOMS: atom_id res chain seq x y z
N MET A 1 -5.49 20.72 -10.77
CA MET A 1 -6.37 20.28 -9.68
C MET A 1 -5.67 19.08 -9.06
N THR A 2 -4.76 19.35 -8.12
CA THR A 2 -3.82 18.36 -7.59
C THR A 2 -4.57 17.59 -6.51
N VAL A 3 -4.84 16.31 -6.76
CA VAL A 3 -5.43 15.44 -5.74
C VAL A 3 -4.32 15.04 -4.78
N ASP A 4 -4.04 15.90 -3.80
CA ASP A 4 -3.32 15.52 -2.59
C ASP A 4 -4.26 14.63 -1.75
N ALA A 5 -4.56 13.44 -2.25
CA ALA A 5 -5.34 12.45 -1.52
C ALA A 5 -4.43 11.88 -0.41
N LEU A 6 -4.57 12.46 0.77
CA LEU A 6 -3.89 12.00 1.96
C LEU A 6 -4.58 10.74 2.48
N LEU A 7 -3.90 9.61 2.35
CA LEU A 7 -4.39 8.33 2.86
C LEU A 7 -3.79 8.08 4.24
N ALA A 8 -4.63 8.23 5.27
CA ALA A 8 -4.29 7.98 6.66
C ALA A 8 -4.49 6.49 6.97
N THR A 9 -3.47 5.68 6.70
CA THR A 9 -3.40 4.33 7.28
C THR A 9 -3.07 4.45 8.76
N ASN A 10 -3.90 3.87 9.63
CA ASN A 10 -3.77 3.81 11.10
C ASN A 10 -2.90 4.92 11.73
N LYS A 11 -3.50 6.11 11.93
CA LYS A 11 -3.03 7.30 12.68
C LYS A 11 -1.62 7.89 12.44
N GLU A 12 -0.64 7.17 11.90
CA GLU A 12 0.78 7.61 11.89
C GLU A 12 1.48 7.43 10.52
N LYS A 13 0.93 6.65 9.57
CA LYS A 13 1.56 6.44 8.25
C LYS A 13 0.73 7.08 7.13
N ARG A 14 1.28 8.14 6.53
CA ARG A 14 0.77 8.74 5.28
C ARG A 14 1.21 7.85 4.11
N GLY A 15 0.26 7.31 3.34
CA GLY A 15 0.55 6.59 2.09
C GLY A 15 0.77 7.55 0.91
N CYS A 16 1.49 7.10 -0.10
CA CYS A 16 1.68 7.81 -1.37
C CYS A 16 0.81 7.17 -2.46
N LEU A 17 0.06 7.99 -3.20
CA LEU A 17 -0.59 7.58 -4.44
C LEU A 17 0.40 7.72 -5.58
N ASP A 18 0.58 6.63 -6.33
CA ASP A 18 1.56 6.55 -7.42
C ASP A 18 0.90 5.95 -8.66
N SER A 19 0.65 6.80 -9.66
CA SER A 19 0.06 6.39 -10.95
C SER A 19 1.03 5.57 -11.81
N GLY A 20 2.32 5.56 -11.49
CA GLY A 20 3.33 4.71 -12.11
C GLY A 20 3.47 3.34 -11.44
N CYS A 21 2.82 3.13 -10.29
CA CYS A 21 2.91 1.85 -9.57
C CYS A 21 1.92 0.85 -10.15
N THR A 22 2.37 -0.38 -10.41
CA THR A 22 1.51 -1.46 -10.96
C THR A 22 0.77 -2.26 -9.90
N ARG A 23 1.13 -2.10 -8.61
CA ARG A 23 0.57 -2.87 -7.48
C ARG A 23 0.53 -2.02 -6.22
N HIS A 24 -0.41 -2.30 -5.34
CA HIS A 24 -0.41 -1.70 -4.01
C HIS A 24 0.62 -2.38 -3.12
N LEU A 25 1.35 -1.61 -2.30
CA LEU A 25 2.37 -2.08 -1.38
C LEU A 25 2.10 -1.51 0.02
N SER A 26 2.16 -2.35 1.04
CA SER A 26 2.01 -1.93 2.44
C SER A 26 3.04 -2.60 3.33
N SER A 27 3.58 -1.86 4.31
CA SER A 27 4.34 -2.42 5.44
C SER A 27 3.49 -2.72 6.66
N ASP A 28 2.22 -2.32 6.65
CA ASP A 28 1.30 -2.60 7.76
C ASP A 28 0.56 -3.91 7.48
N GLU A 29 0.83 -4.94 8.28
CA GLU A 29 0.14 -6.23 8.19
C GLU A 29 -1.31 -6.14 8.70
N PHE A 30 -1.59 -5.21 9.61
CA PHE A 30 -2.89 -5.11 10.28
C PHE A 30 -4.01 -4.56 9.39
N ILE A 31 -3.67 -3.94 8.26
CA ILE A 31 -4.67 -3.51 7.28
C ILE A 31 -5.17 -4.66 6.41
N PHE A 32 -4.52 -5.83 6.44
CA PHE A 32 -4.90 -6.97 5.62
C PHE A 32 -6.09 -7.71 6.25
N VAL A 33 -7.16 -7.84 5.46
CA VAL A 33 -8.30 -8.71 5.76
C VAL A 33 -7.98 -10.15 5.41
N THR A 34 -7.22 -10.33 4.32
CA THR A 34 -6.65 -11.61 3.92
C THR A 34 -5.19 -11.39 3.57
N LEU A 35 -4.33 -12.29 4.02
CA LEU A 35 -2.93 -12.31 3.65
C LEU A 35 -2.51 -13.76 3.41
N GLY A 36 -2.05 -14.04 2.19
CA GLY A 36 -1.61 -15.36 1.79
C GLY A 36 -0.22 -15.33 1.17
N GLY A 37 0.27 -16.52 0.82
CA GLY A 37 1.50 -16.66 0.04
C GLY A 37 1.37 -15.99 -1.33
N THR A 38 2.51 -15.60 -1.89
CA THR A 38 2.59 -14.94 -3.20
C THR A 38 3.73 -15.53 -4.01
N LYS A 39 3.59 -15.50 -5.35
CA LYS A 39 4.67 -15.85 -6.27
C LYS A 39 5.74 -14.77 -6.35
N VAL A 40 5.42 -13.54 -5.92
CA VAL A 40 6.38 -12.45 -5.83
C VAL A 40 7.14 -12.59 -4.52
N SER A 41 8.40 -13.01 -4.58
CA SER A 41 9.24 -13.14 -3.39
C SER A 41 10.01 -11.86 -3.05
N GLU A 42 10.37 -11.08 -4.07
CA GLU A 42 11.20 -9.88 -3.94
C GLU A 42 10.80 -8.81 -4.94
N MET A 43 11.13 -7.56 -4.62
CA MET A 43 10.95 -6.40 -5.51
C MET A 43 12.23 -5.56 -5.54
N ASN A 44 12.48 -4.96 -6.71
CA ASN A 44 13.58 -4.01 -6.89
C ASN A 44 13.14 -2.62 -6.40
N LEU A 45 14.04 -1.94 -5.72
CA LEU A 45 13.87 -0.58 -5.24
C LEU A 45 14.52 0.41 -6.19
N ALA A 46 14.09 1.67 -6.16
CA ALA A 46 14.64 2.75 -6.98
C ALA A 46 16.13 3.02 -6.71
N ASN A 47 16.64 2.61 -5.55
CA ASN A 47 18.06 2.71 -5.17
C ASN A 47 18.89 1.49 -5.58
N ASN A 48 18.43 0.68 -6.54
CA ASN A 48 19.05 -0.57 -6.97
C ASN A 48 19.14 -1.66 -5.90
N GLY A 49 18.54 -1.46 -4.72
CA GLY A 49 18.37 -2.50 -3.72
C GLY A 49 17.21 -3.43 -4.03
N THR A 50 17.09 -4.50 -3.24
CA THR A 50 15.92 -5.37 -3.25
C THR A 50 15.27 -5.42 -1.86
N THR A 51 13.99 -5.73 -1.82
CA THR A 51 13.29 -6.03 -0.58
C THR A 51 12.35 -7.21 -0.74
N LYS A 52 12.10 -7.91 0.37
CA LYS A 52 11.30 -9.13 0.40
C LYS A 52 9.82 -8.82 0.50
N VAL A 53 9.06 -9.53 -0.31
CA VAL A 53 7.60 -9.58 -0.24
C VAL A 53 7.22 -10.81 0.57
N LYS A 54 6.45 -10.61 1.65
CA LYS A 54 6.07 -11.68 2.59
C LYS A 54 4.68 -12.26 2.30
N GLY A 55 3.85 -11.56 1.53
CA GLY A 55 2.52 -12.03 1.21
C GLY A 55 1.80 -11.13 0.21
N CYS A 56 0.64 -11.60 -0.24
CA CYS A 56 -0.31 -10.83 -1.04
C CYS A 56 -1.72 -11.04 -0.51
N GLY A 57 -2.57 -10.03 -0.57
CA GLY A 57 -3.98 -10.21 -0.27
C GLY A 57 -4.80 -8.93 -0.27
N LYS A 58 -5.97 -9.01 0.35
CA LYS A 58 -6.93 -7.91 0.41
C LYS A 58 -6.66 -7.04 1.63
N ALA A 59 -6.50 -5.74 1.44
CA ALA A 59 -6.34 -4.78 2.52
C ALA A 59 -7.49 -3.77 2.57
N VAL A 60 -7.73 -3.21 3.74
CA VAL A 60 -8.71 -2.15 3.96
C VAL A 60 -8.02 -0.97 4.63
N ILE A 61 -8.10 0.18 3.98
CA ILE A 61 -7.51 1.42 4.47
C ILE A 61 -8.58 2.48 4.71
N LYS A 62 -8.23 3.45 5.57
CA LYS A 62 -9.01 4.68 5.71
C LYS A 62 -8.35 5.79 4.90
N ALA A 63 -9.16 6.49 4.14
CA ALA A 63 -8.79 7.54 3.22
C ALA A 63 -9.49 8.82 3.64
N GLU A 64 -8.79 9.94 3.77
CA GLU A 64 -9.47 11.23 3.89
C GLU A 64 -9.60 11.83 2.48
N VAL A 65 -10.84 12.01 2.03
CA VAL A 65 -11.15 12.57 0.72
C VAL A 65 -12.19 13.66 0.93
N ASN A 66 -11.85 14.90 0.58
CA ASN A 66 -12.73 16.07 0.78
C ASN A 66 -13.24 16.18 2.23
N ASN A 67 -12.33 16.10 3.20
CA ASN A 67 -12.62 16.16 4.65
C ASN A 67 -13.56 15.07 5.17
N ASN A 68 -13.77 14.01 4.39
CA ASN A 68 -14.57 12.85 4.78
C ASN A 68 -13.68 11.61 4.84
N ILE A 69 -13.80 10.85 5.91
CA ILE A 69 -13.11 9.57 6.06
C ILE A 69 -13.90 8.50 5.30
N GLN A 70 -13.30 7.95 4.26
CA GLN A 70 -13.81 6.84 3.48
C GLN A 70 -13.02 5.58 3.78
N THR A 71 -13.68 4.42 3.73
CA THR A 71 -13.01 3.13 3.84
C THR A 71 -12.85 2.54 2.45
N VAL A 72 -11.62 2.24 2.06
CA VAL A 72 -11.27 1.75 0.72
C VAL A 72 -10.73 0.33 0.84
N ALA A 73 -11.32 -0.60 0.11
CA ALA A 73 -10.80 -1.95 -0.02
C ALA A 73 -9.87 -2.04 -1.24
N LEU A 74 -8.68 -2.58 -1.01
CA LEU A 74 -7.64 -2.78 -2.01
C LEU A 74 -7.42 -4.28 -2.18
N ASN A 75 -7.33 -4.73 -3.42
CA ASN A 75 -7.00 -6.12 -3.73
C ASN A 75 -5.54 -6.22 -4.18
N ASP A 76 -4.99 -7.44 -4.17
CA ASP A 76 -3.63 -7.72 -4.64
C ASP A 76 -2.55 -6.83 -4.02
N VAL A 77 -2.73 -6.46 -2.74
CA VAL A 77 -1.77 -5.66 -1.99
C VAL A 77 -0.60 -6.55 -1.59
N LEU A 78 0.62 -6.15 -1.90
CA LEU A 78 1.82 -6.86 -1.45
C LEU A 78 2.22 -6.38 -0.06
N PHE A 79 2.45 -7.35 0.83
CA PHE A 79 2.99 -7.09 2.16
C PHE A 79 4.52 -7.05 2.12
N VAL A 80 5.08 -5.88 2.41
CA VAL A 80 6.51 -5.57 2.35
C VAL A 80 6.91 -4.87 3.64
N PRO A 81 7.34 -5.60 4.69
CA PRO A 81 7.59 -5.03 6.02
C PRO A 81 8.64 -3.92 6.04
N GLU A 82 9.66 -4.03 5.18
CA GLU A 82 10.77 -3.07 5.09
C GLU A 82 10.38 -1.77 4.35
N LEU A 83 9.13 -1.68 3.87
CA LEU A 83 8.66 -0.52 3.13
C LEU A 83 8.43 0.66 4.11
N ARG A 84 9.17 1.75 3.90
CA ARG A 84 9.06 2.97 4.72
C ARG A 84 7.72 3.69 4.55
N THR A 85 7.22 3.72 3.31
CA THR A 85 5.99 4.43 2.92
C THR A 85 5.11 3.52 2.09
N ASN A 86 3.85 3.36 2.48
CA ASN A 86 2.89 2.58 1.69
C ASN A 86 2.69 3.22 0.31
N LEU A 87 2.68 2.41 -0.74
CA LEU A 87 2.49 2.86 -2.12
C LEU A 87 1.18 2.30 -2.65
N LEU A 88 0.33 3.17 -3.15
CA LEU A 88 -0.97 2.79 -3.68
C LEU A 88 -1.02 3.13 -5.15
N SER A 89 -1.12 2.08 -5.96
CA SER A 89 -1.41 2.20 -7.38
C SER A 89 -2.76 2.88 -7.60
N VAL A 90 -2.88 3.65 -8.68
CA VAL A 90 -4.11 4.38 -9.07
C VAL A 90 -4.63 3.95 -10.44
N ILE A 91 -4.03 2.90 -11.02
CA ILE A 91 -4.33 2.35 -12.35
C ILE A 91 -5.18 1.08 -12.29
#